data_AF-A0A496PP09-F1
#
_entry.id   AF-A0A496PP09-F1
#
_cell.length_a   1.000
_cell.length_b   1.000
_cell.length_c   1.000
_cell.angle_alpha   90.00
_cell.angle_beta   90.00
_cell.angle_gamma   90.00
#
_symmetry.space_group_name_H-M   'P 1'
#
loop_
_entity.id
_entity.type
_entity.pdbx_description
1 polymer ?
#
loop_
_entity_poly.entity_id
_entity_poly.type
_entity_poly.pdbx_seq_one_letter_code
_entity_poly.pdbx_strand_id
1 'polypeptide(L)'
;IKVPFTDISFFALIDLASTNYMLPIGGLFTVIFIGWVIKDKVRLEELKFGPKTYFAFKIVVRFLTPLAILIVLLHGLKLLPFVDF
;
A
#
# COMPACT_ATOMS: atom_id res chain seq x y z
N ILE A 1 31.07 -19.68 4.18
CA ILE A 1 31.36 -18.36 4.79
C ILE A 1 30.04 -17.88 5.40
N LYS A 2 29.83 -18.10 6.71
CA LYS A 2 28.69 -17.53 7.45
C LYS A 2 29.17 -16.18 7.95
N VAL A 3 28.67 -15.10 7.38
CA VAL A 3 28.89 -13.75 7.90
C VAL A 3 27.98 -13.59 9.12
N PRO A 4 28.54 -13.56 10.34
CA PRO A 4 27.76 -13.31 11.54
C PRO A 4 27.58 -11.79 11.62
N PHE A 5 26.51 -11.28 11.02
CA PHE A 5 26.12 -9.88 11.14
C PHE A 5 25.61 -9.65 12.56
N THR A 6 26.51 -9.34 13.48
CA THR A 6 26.24 -9.04 14.89
C THR A 6 25.69 -7.61 15.13
N ASP A 7 24.97 -7.05 14.14
CA ASP A 7 24.28 -5.75 14.20
C ASP A 7 22.74 -5.90 14.15
N ILE A 8 22.25 -7.11 14.41
CA ILE A 8 20.88 -7.58 14.16
C ILE A 8 19.84 -6.68 14.83
N SER A 9 20.10 -6.04 15.97
CA SER A 9 19.04 -5.31 16.69
C SER A 9 18.61 -3.99 16.03
N PHE A 10 19.53 -3.10 15.67
CA PHE A 10 19.15 -1.80 15.08
C PHE A 10 18.71 -1.96 13.62
N PHE A 11 19.44 -2.78 12.85
CA PHE A 11 19.06 -3.07 11.47
C PHE A 11 17.74 -3.84 11.39
N ALA A 12 17.49 -4.84 12.27
CA ALA A 12 16.20 -5.51 12.30
C ALA A 12 15.07 -4.61 12.81
N LEU A 13 15.35 -3.62 13.67
CA LEU A 13 14.32 -2.64 14.06
C LEU A 13 13.90 -1.79 12.86
N ILE A 14 14.86 -1.34 12.04
CA ILE A 14 14.59 -0.61 10.79
C ILE A 14 13.90 -1.50 9.77
N ASP A 15 14.31 -2.76 9.65
CA ASP A 15 13.70 -3.73 8.73
C ASP A 15 12.25 -4.05 9.13
N LEU A 16 12.00 -4.24 10.44
CA LEU A 16 10.66 -4.40 11.01
C LEU A 16 9.79 -3.16 10.77
N ALA A 17 10.34 -1.96 11.01
CA ALA A 17 9.64 -0.71 10.78
C ALA A 17 9.33 -0.50 9.29
N SER A 18 10.27 -0.80 8.40
CA SER A 18 10.13 -0.61 6.96
C SER A 18 9.12 -1.57 6.36
N THR A 19 9.22 -2.85 6.72
CA THR A 19 8.38 -3.93 6.16
C THR A 19 6.93 -3.83 6.63
N ASN A 20 6.69 -3.56 7.92
CA ASN A 20 5.34 -3.59 8.48
C ASN A 20 4.63 -2.23 8.53
N TYR A 21 5.39 -1.12 8.55
CA TYR A 21 4.81 0.22 8.67
C TYR A 21 5.08 1.08 7.44
N MET A 22 6.34 1.26 7.02
CA MET A 22 6.66 2.19 5.93
C MET A 22 6.05 1.76 4.59
N LEU A 23 6.06 0.47 4.26
CA LEU A 23 5.46 -0.07 3.04
C LEU A 23 3.94 0.21 2.95
N PRO A 24 3.11 -0.24 3.91
CA PRO A 24 1.67 0.01 3.85
C PRO A 24 1.31 1.49 4.03
N ILE A 25 2.05 2.24 4.85
CA ILE A 25 1.84 3.69 4.99
C ILE A 25 2.16 4.43 3.68
N GLY A 26 3.28 4.09 3.04
CA GLY A 26 3.65 4.65 1.74
C GLY A 26 2.58 4.35 0.68
N GLY A 27 2.10 3.11 0.63
CA GLY A 27 1.00 2.73 -0.24
C GLY A 27 -0.29 3.51 0.05
N LEU A 28 -0.64 3.71 1.33
CA LEU A 28 -1.83 4.45 1.74
C LEU A 28 -1.77 5.89 1.23
N PHE A 29 -0.63 6.57 1.40
CA PHE A 29 -0.42 7.91 0.88
C PHE A 29 -0.50 7.96 -0.64
N THR A 30 0.11 7.00 -1.35
CA THR A 30 0.02 6.90 -2.80
C THR A 30 -1.42 6.75 -3.28
N VAL A 31 -2.22 5.90 -2.62
CA VAL A 31 -3.61 5.65 -3.00
C VAL A 31 -4.52 6.84 -2.71
N ILE A 32 -4.34 7.50 -1.56
CA ILE A 32 -5.05 8.75 -1.26
C ILE A 32 -4.70 9.81 -2.30
N PHE A 33 -3.42 9.95 -2.65
CA PHE A 33 -2.98 10.90 -3.66
C PHE A 33 -3.60 10.61 -5.04
N ILE A 34 -3.48 9.37 -5.54
CA ILE A 34 -4.01 9.00 -6.85
C ILE A 34 -5.55 9.03 -6.87
N GLY A 35 -6.20 8.60 -5.78
CA GLY A 35 -7.65 8.46 -5.68
C GLY A 35 -8.41 9.76 -5.41
N TRP A 36 -7.80 10.71 -4.70
CA TRP A 36 -8.47 11.94 -4.25
C TRP A 36 -7.79 13.23 -4.68
N VAL A 37 -6.46 13.25 -4.89
CA VAL A 37 -5.72 14.48 -5.21
C VAL A 37 -5.58 14.69 -6.72
N ILE A 38 -5.37 13.62 -7.49
CA ILE A 38 -5.25 13.73 -8.96
C ILE A 38 -6.61 14.08 -9.58
N LYS A 39 -6.64 15.15 -10.38
CA LYS A 39 -7.83 15.56 -11.14
C LYS A 39 -8.22 14.48 -12.16
N ASP A 40 -9.50 14.10 -12.13
CA ASP A 40 -10.09 13.09 -13.03
C ASP A 40 -9.75 13.32 -14.52
N LYS A 41 -9.69 14.58 -14.96
CA LYS A 41 -9.34 14.98 -16.33
C LYS A 41 -7.93 14.55 -16.75
N VAL A 42 -6.93 14.74 -15.88
CA VAL A 42 -5.54 14.36 -16.16
C VAL A 42 -5.42 12.83 -16.24
N ARG A 43 -6.10 12.09 -15.35
CA ARG A 43 -6.14 10.62 -15.41
C ARG A 43 -6.78 10.08 -16.69
N LEU A 44 -7.79 10.76 -17.21
CA LEU A 44 -8.53 10.29 -18.38
C LEU A 44 -7.76 10.56 -19.68
N GLU A 45 -7.03 11.68 -19.76
CA GLU A 45 -6.14 12.00 -20.88
C GLU A 45 -4.89 11.11 -20.93
N GLU A 46 -4.27 10.84 -19.78
CA GLU A 46 -3.06 10.00 -19.67
C GLU A 46 -3.33 8.53 -19.99
N LEU A 47 -4.42 7.97 -19.45
CA LEU A 47 -4.67 6.52 -19.53
C LEU A 47 -5.39 6.09 -20.81
N LYS A 48 -5.94 7.04 -21.60
CA LYS A 48 -6.72 6.78 -22.82
C LYS A 48 -7.79 5.67 -22.66
N PHE A 49 -8.31 5.50 -21.45
CA PHE A 49 -9.26 4.44 -21.16
C PHE A 49 -10.65 4.78 -21.70
N GLY A 50 -11.36 3.76 -22.19
CA GLY A 50 -12.78 3.88 -22.49
C GLY A 50 -13.60 4.20 -21.23
N PRO A 51 -14.81 4.80 -21.37
CA PRO A 51 -15.59 5.32 -20.25
C PRO A 51 -15.93 4.26 -19.19
N LYS A 52 -16.15 3.00 -19.59
CA LYS A 52 -16.43 1.88 -18.67
C LYS A 52 -15.21 1.47 -17.85
N THR A 53 -14.05 1.34 -18.49
CA THR A 53 -12.78 0.97 -17.82
C THR A 53 -12.33 2.05 -16.85
N TYR A 54 -12.53 3.33 -17.22
CA TYR A 54 -12.24 4.45 -16.33
C TYR A 54 -13.09 4.42 -15.06
N PHE A 55 -14.39 4.14 -15.18
CA PHE A 55 -15.28 4.04 -14.03
C PHE A 55 -14.89 2.89 -13.09
N ALA A 56 -14.58 1.71 -13.64
CA ALA A 56 -14.09 0.58 -12.86
C ALA A 56 -12.77 0.89 -12.15
N PHE A 57 -11.80 1.49 -12.86
CA PHE A 57 -10.53 1.92 -12.28
C PHE A 57 -10.72 2.94 -11.16
N LYS A 58 -11.64 3.89 -11.33
CA LYS A 58 -11.96 4.89 -10.30
C LYS A 58 -12.53 4.23 -9.03
N ILE A 59 -13.42 3.25 -9.16
CA ILE A 59 -13.94 2.50 -8.00
C ILE A 59 -12.83 1.72 -7.31
N VAL A 60 -11.99 1.02 -8.07
CA VAL A 60 -10.88 0.22 -7.50
C VAL A 60 -9.94 1.11 -6.70
N VAL A 61 -9.45 2.19 -7.30
CA VAL A 61 -8.49 3.10 -6.63
C VAL A 61 -9.11 3.82 -5.43
N ARG A 62 -10.41 4.15 -5.49
CA ARG A 62 -11.07 4.92 -4.42
C ARG A 62 -11.58 4.07 -3.25
N PHE A 63 -11.90 2.79 -3.49
CA PHE A 63 -12.50 1.91 -2.47
C PHE A 63 -11.72 0.62 -2.25
N LEU A 64 -11.40 -0.12 -3.31
CA LEU A 64 -10.76 -1.44 -3.18
C LEU A 64 -9.32 -1.33 -2.68
N THR A 65 -8.53 -0.43 -3.28
CA THR A 65 -7.13 -0.25 -2.91
C THR A 65 -6.94 0.28 -1.49
N PRO A 66 -7.65 1.33 -1.01
CA PRO A 66 -7.49 1.77 0.37
C PRO A 66 -7.97 0.71 1.36
N LEU A 67 -9.00 -0.08 1.03
CA LEU A 67 -9.43 -1.20 1.86
C LEU A 67 -8.37 -2.30 1.95
N ALA A 68 -7.75 -2.68 0.83
CA ALA A 68 -6.67 -3.66 0.81
C ALA A 68 -5.47 -3.21 1.66
N ILE A 69 -5.07 -1.94 1.54
CA ILE A 69 -3.96 -1.39 2.34
C ILE A 69 -4.32 -1.34 3.83
N LEU A 70 -5.56 -0.99 4.17
CA LEU A 70 -6.03 -1.03 5.55
C LEU A 70 -5.93 -2.44 6.14
N ILE A 71 -6.31 -3.47 5.38
CA ILE A 71 -6.20 -4.88 5.80
C ILE A 71 -4.73 -5.26 6.02
N VAL A 72 -3.83 -4.89 5.09
CA VAL A 72 -2.38 -5.16 5.24
C VAL A 72 -1.82 -4.46 6.47
N LEU A 73 -2.23 -3.23 6.75
CA LEU A 73 -1.77 -2.46 7.91
C LEU A 73 -2.28 -3.07 9.22
N LEU A 74 -3.53 -3.53 9.28
CA LEU A 74 -4.09 -4.25 10.42
C LEU A 74 -3.38 -5.59 10.67
N HIS A 75 -3.00 -6.31 9.61
CA HIS A 75 -2.23 -7.54 9.70
C HIS A 75 -0.78 -7.30 10.16
N GLY A 76 -0.11 -6.27 9.63
CA GLY A 76 1.26 -5.90 10.03
C GLY A 76 1.38 -5.51 11.51
N LEU A 77 0.30 -4.98 12.11
CA LEU A 77 0.18 -4.71 13.55
C LEU A 77 -0.03 -5.98 14.41
N LYS A 78 -0.11 -7.18 13.80
CA LYS A 78 -0.42 -8.46 14.47
C LYS A 78 -1.69 -8.44 15.33
N LEU A 79 -2.62 -7.53 15.04
CA LEU A 79 -3.87 -7.35 15.79
C LEU A 79 -4.92 -8.42 15.47
N LEU A 80 -4.77 -9.15 14.36
CA LEU A 80 -5.71 -10.18 13.91
C LEU A 80 -5.00 -11.55 13.84
N PRO A 81 -5.05 -12.38 14.90
CA PRO A 81 -4.38 -13.69 14.94
C PRO A 81 -5.08 -14.80 14.15
N PHE A 82 -6.06 -14.48 13.30
CA PHE A 82 -6.94 -15.44 12.61
C PHE A 82 -6.95 -15.29 11.09
N VAL A 83 -6.03 -14.48 10.54
CA VAL A 83 -5.88 -14.28 9.10
C VAL A 83 -4.42 -14.58 8.76
N ASP A 84 -4.09 -15.86 8.69
CA ASP A 84 -2.77 -16.33 8.26
C ASP A 84 -2.82 -16.59 6.74
N PHE A 85 -2.19 -15.73 5.94
CA PHE A 85 -1.94 -15.92 4.50
C PHE A 85 -0.45 -16.01 4.22
#